data_AF-A0A7Y1TWS4-F1
#
_entry.id   AF-A0A7Y1TWS4-F1
#
_cell.length_a   1.000
_cell.length_b   1.000
_cell.length_c   1.000
_cell.angle_alpha   90.00
_cell.angle_beta   90.00
_cell.angle_gamma   90.00
#
_symmetry.space_group_name_H-M   'P 1'
#
loop_
_entity.id
_entity.type
_entity.pdbx_description
1 polymer ?
#
loop_
_entity_poly.entity_id
_entity_poly.type
_entity_poly.pdbx_seq_one_letter_code
_entity_poly.pdbx_strand_id
1 'polypeptide(L)'
;MKYTAVILLPMLATLASCGGGASSDAKPEPLNTATAAVPAPQIPSDEVVISKLYDPDYSVPDGFFVDERAGLSQSYTVYHVMDDSVSYELCTDDFATAEAWEDADNASRSVNGYFVGAYENDRYFEFIRELSYTDDVGNVADLTSPGFARVFKCSNTVRDGVDRSVLSGYAGKLNARPLNPDAIRNFAEYFWQFTFFPQRYRKVLDSNGVAGGPNLDHALLLAFATSQGTGQCDLVEVVSWNFSTNAETGEISSSFDTIKSFEAELVSGTPRLCL
;
A
#
# COMPACT_ATOMS: atom_id res chain seq x y z
N MET A 1 -23.98 36.51 35.00
CA MET A 1 -24.38 37.63 34.11
C MET A 1 -24.75 37.02 32.75
N LYS A 2 -25.73 37.59 32.03
CA LYS A 2 -26.19 37.08 30.73
C LYS A 2 -25.46 37.82 29.61
N TYR A 3 -25.09 37.11 28.55
CA TYR A 3 -24.85 37.72 27.24
C TYR A 3 -25.78 37.07 26.21
N THR A 4 -26.49 37.91 25.48
CA THR A 4 -27.58 37.53 24.57
C THR A 4 -27.14 37.77 23.14
N ALA A 5 -27.40 36.83 22.23
CA ALA A 5 -27.06 36.93 20.81
C ALA A 5 -28.16 37.66 20.00
N VAL A 6 -27.77 38.61 19.12
CA VAL A 6 -28.57 39.43 18.18
C VAL A 6 -27.60 40.01 17.12
N ILE A 7 -27.84 40.11 15.80
CA ILE A 7 -28.74 39.50 14.79
C ILE A 7 -28.05 39.64 13.40
N LEU A 8 -28.50 38.92 12.35
CA LEU A 8 -28.00 39.05 10.96
C LEU A 8 -28.28 40.43 10.31
N LEU A 9 -27.51 40.79 9.27
CA LEU A 9 -28.08 41.12 7.95
C LEU A 9 -27.01 41.03 6.81
N PRO A 10 -27.30 40.44 5.63
CA PRO A 10 -26.42 40.50 4.47
C PRO A 10 -26.72 41.71 3.57
N MET A 11 -25.71 42.28 2.92
CA MET A 11 -25.87 43.31 1.89
C MET A 11 -25.73 42.70 0.49
N LEU A 12 -26.80 42.77 -0.31
CA LEU A 12 -26.73 42.57 -1.76
C LEU A 12 -26.09 43.79 -2.43
N ALA A 13 -25.17 43.57 -3.37
CA ALA A 13 -24.75 44.58 -4.33
C ALA A 13 -24.83 43.98 -5.75
N THR A 14 -25.82 44.42 -6.52
CA THR A 14 -25.98 44.07 -7.93
C THR A 14 -25.17 45.03 -8.80
N LEU A 15 -24.36 44.51 -9.71
CA LEU A 15 -23.85 45.27 -10.86
C LEU A 15 -24.11 44.47 -12.14
N ALA A 16 -24.99 45.02 -12.99
CA ALA A 16 -25.18 44.56 -14.35
C ALA A 16 -24.32 45.41 -15.30
N SER A 17 -23.70 44.77 -16.28
CA SER A 17 -23.03 45.44 -17.39
C SER A 17 -23.13 44.56 -18.64
N CYS A 18 -23.85 45.03 -19.65
CA CYS A 18 -23.93 44.36 -20.94
C CYS A 18 -22.71 44.72 -21.81
N GLY A 19 -22.08 43.72 -22.42
CA GLY A 19 -21.07 43.90 -23.47
C GLY A 19 -21.17 42.76 -24.47
N GLY A 20 -21.83 42.99 -25.60
CA GLY A 20 -22.02 41.99 -26.65
C GLY A 20 -20.80 41.87 -27.58
N GLY A 21 -20.52 40.65 -28.02
CA GLY A 21 -19.53 40.33 -29.05
C GLY A 21 -19.96 39.05 -29.77
N ALA A 22 -19.84 39.02 -31.09
CA ALA A 22 -20.62 38.09 -31.93
C ALA A 22 -19.92 36.75 -32.24
N SER A 23 -20.75 35.74 -32.48
CA SER A 23 -20.57 34.67 -33.47
C SER A 23 -19.37 33.72 -33.35
N SER A 24 -19.63 32.50 -32.90
CA SER A 24 -19.63 31.35 -33.83
C SER A 24 -20.32 30.13 -33.20
N ASP A 25 -21.40 29.66 -33.83
CA ASP A 25 -22.04 28.38 -33.50
C ASP A 25 -21.15 27.21 -33.99
N ALA A 26 -20.09 26.94 -33.24
CA ALA A 26 -19.37 25.68 -33.32
C ALA A 26 -19.94 24.75 -32.24
N LYS A 27 -20.92 23.93 -32.63
CA LYS A 27 -21.40 22.82 -31.79
C LYS A 27 -20.19 21.95 -31.44
N PRO A 28 -19.80 21.81 -30.15
CA PRO A 28 -18.64 21.01 -29.81
C PRO A 28 -18.93 19.56 -30.20
N GLU A 29 -18.15 19.03 -31.14
CA GLU A 29 -18.05 17.58 -31.27
C GLU A 29 -17.51 17.04 -29.94
N PRO A 30 -18.10 15.98 -29.38
CA PRO A 30 -17.50 15.33 -28.23
C PRO A 30 -16.12 14.83 -28.68
N LEU A 31 -15.05 15.34 -28.05
CA LEU A 31 -13.72 14.73 -28.18
C LEU A 31 -13.84 13.30 -27.68
N ASN A 32 -13.99 12.37 -28.62
CA ASN A 32 -13.93 10.95 -28.34
C ASN A 32 -12.47 10.55 -28.19
N THR A 33 -11.81 11.12 -27.18
CA THR A 33 -10.57 10.58 -26.62
C THR A 33 -10.92 9.26 -25.99
N ALA A 34 -10.96 8.22 -26.82
CA ALA A 34 -10.95 6.84 -26.35
C ALA A 34 -9.68 6.67 -25.52
N THR A 35 -9.85 6.68 -24.20
CA THR A 35 -8.77 6.35 -23.26
C THR A 35 -8.21 5.00 -23.69
N ALA A 36 -6.93 4.96 -24.06
CA ALA A 36 -6.30 3.72 -24.45
C ALA A 36 -6.39 2.77 -23.25
N ALA A 37 -7.10 1.65 -23.42
CA ALA A 37 -7.25 0.69 -22.34
C ALA A 37 -5.87 0.20 -21.91
N VAL A 38 -5.63 0.22 -20.60
CA VAL A 38 -4.44 -0.38 -19.96
C VAL A 38 -4.24 -1.78 -20.56
N PRO A 39 -3.08 -2.08 -21.18
CA PRO A 39 -2.80 -3.43 -21.66
C PRO A 39 -2.94 -4.41 -20.49
N ALA A 40 -3.84 -5.39 -20.63
CA ALA A 40 -4.02 -6.40 -19.61
C ALA A 40 -2.67 -7.12 -19.37
N PRO A 41 -2.27 -7.37 -18.11
CA PRO A 41 -1.03 -8.08 -17.82
C PRO A 41 -0.96 -9.40 -18.57
N GLN A 42 0.18 -9.71 -19.20
CA GLN A 42 0.36 -11.02 -19.82
C GLN A 42 0.50 -12.08 -18.72
N ILE A 43 -0.58 -12.82 -18.48
CA ILE A 43 -0.60 -13.92 -17.50
C ILE A 43 0.40 -15.00 -17.97
N PRO A 44 1.41 -15.37 -17.15
CA PRO A 44 2.33 -16.45 -17.49
C PRO A 44 1.63 -17.81 -17.63
N SER A 45 2.32 -18.79 -18.23
CA SER A 45 1.84 -20.18 -18.21
C SER A 45 1.93 -20.75 -16.79
N ASP A 46 1.15 -21.78 -16.51
CA ASP A 46 1.05 -22.33 -15.14
C ASP A 46 2.38 -22.94 -14.68
N GLU A 47 3.18 -23.48 -15.60
CA GLU A 47 4.55 -23.94 -15.33
C GLU A 47 5.47 -22.79 -14.88
N VAL A 48 5.31 -21.59 -15.44
CA VAL A 48 6.06 -20.39 -15.02
C VAL A 48 5.56 -19.86 -13.68
N VAL A 49 4.24 -19.93 -13.43
CA VAL A 49 3.67 -19.56 -12.13
C VAL A 49 4.20 -20.47 -11.04
N ILE A 50 4.10 -21.81 -11.19
CA ILE A 50 4.53 -22.75 -10.15
C ILE A 50 6.04 -22.78 -9.96
N SER A 51 6.84 -22.55 -11.01
CA SER A 51 8.29 -22.47 -10.87
C SER A 51 8.69 -21.30 -9.98
N LYS A 52 8.08 -20.12 -10.14
CA LYS A 52 8.27 -18.97 -9.25
C LYS A 52 7.66 -19.18 -7.86
N LEU A 53 6.48 -19.81 -7.78
CA LEU A 53 5.70 -19.95 -6.54
C LEU A 53 6.39 -20.86 -5.51
N TYR A 54 6.95 -21.98 -5.97
CA TYR A 54 7.65 -22.95 -5.11
C TYR A 54 9.17 -22.75 -5.01
N ASP A 55 9.74 -21.80 -5.74
CA ASP A 55 11.14 -21.39 -5.57
C ASP A 55 11.32 -20.69 -4.20
N PRO A 56 12.18 -21.20 -3.30
CA PRO A 56 12.40 -20.58 -1.99
C PRO A 56 13.19 -19.27 -2.06
N ASP A 57 13.99 -19.07 -3.10
CA ASP A 57 14.90 -17.93 -3.28
C ASP A 57 14.24 -16.78 -4.09
N TYR A 58 13.26 -17.10 -4.95
CA TYR A 58 12.44 -16.09 -5.64
C TYR A 58 11.46 -15.39 -4.68
N SER A 59 11.14 -14.12 -4.92
CA SER A 59 10.05 -13.40 -4.22
C SER A 59 9.41 -12.31 -5.09
N VAL A 60 10.24 -11.55 -5.81
CA VAL A 60 9.85 -10.39 -6.63
C VAL A 60 10.64 -10.39 -7.95
N PRO A 61 10.14 -9.75 -9.02
CA PRO A 61 10.88 -9.63 -10.29
C PRO A 61 12.05 -8.64 -10.21
N ASP A 62 12.94 -8.70 -11.19
CA ASP A 62 14.03 -7.73 -11.33
C ASP A 62 13.50 -6.29 -11.44
N GLY A 63 14.15 -5.36 -10.74
CA GLY A 63 13.77 -3.94 -10.74
C GLY A 63 12.61 -3.57 -9.82
N PHE A 64 11.96 -4.54 -9.16
CA PHE A 64 10.96 -4.31 -8.12
C PHE A 64 11.57 -3.52 -6.96
N PHE A 65 10.87 -2.50 -6.46
CA PHE A 65 11.27 -1.73 -5.29
C PHE A 65 11.25 -2.60 -4.03
N VAL A 66 12.43 -2.85 -3.45
CA VAL A 66 12.58 -3.52 -2.16
C VAL A 66 12.96 -2.47 -1.12
N ASP A 67 12.18 -2.40 -0.04
CA ASP A 67 12.44 -1.49 1.08
C ASP A 67 13.69 -1.97 1.86
N GLU A 68 14.47 -1.03 2.39
CA GLU A 68 15.76 -1.32 3.05
C GLU A 68 15.66 -2.30 4.22
N ARG A 69 14.50 -2.38 4.88
CA ARG A 69 14.23 -3.38 5.91
C ARG A 69 13.86 -4.74 5.35
N ALA A 70 13.18 -4.83 4.21
CA ALA A 70 12.57 -6.08 3.74
C ALA A 70 13.57 -7.24 3.58
N GLY A 71 14.81 -6.93 3.18
CA GLY A 71 15.92 -7.90 3.05
C GLY A 71 16.60 -8.33 4.35
N LEU A 72 16.24 -7.76 5.51
CA LEU A 72 16.77 -8.19 6.81
C LEU A 72 16.05 -9.44 7.30
N SER A 73 16.79 -10.36 7.92
CA SER A 73 16.26 -11.63 8.47
C SER A 73 15.30 -11.47 9.66
N GLN A 74 14.96 -10.23 10.04
CA GLN A 74 14.02 -9.87 11.11
C GLN A 74 12.96 -8.84 10.63
N SER A 75 12.81 -8.64 9.32
CA SER A 75 11.98 -7.58 8.71
C SER A 75 10.47 -7.71 8.91
N TYR A 76 10.02 -8.88 9.32
CA TYR A 76 8.61 -9.25 9.49
C TYR A 76 7.90 -8.59 10.70
N THR A 77 8.58 -7.72 11.44
CA THR A 77 8.05 -6.99 12.61
C THR A 77 7.75 -5.50 12.34
N VAL A 78 7.86 -5.02 11.10
CA VAL A 78 7.53 -3.62 10.76
C VAL A 78 6.04 -3.35 10.95
N TYR A 79 5.72 -2.62 12.01
CA TYR A 79 4.39 -2.14 12.36
C TYR A 79 4.16 -0.74 11.80
N HIS A 80 2.96 -0.44 11.30
CA HIS A 80 2.57 0.92 10.95
C HIS A 80 1.67 1.46 12.05
N VAL A 81 2.04 2.61 12.63
CA VAL A 81 1.33 3.22 13.76
C VAL A 81 -0.08 3.62 13.35
N MET A 82 -1.06 3.24 14.16
CA MET A 82 -2.48 3.46 13.88
C MET A 82 -3.08 4.47 14.86
N ASP A 83 -4.26 4.97 14.51
CA ASP A 83 -5.07 5.83 15.37
C ASP A 83 -5.68 5.05 16.55
N ASP A 84 -6.33 5.76 17.50
CA ASP A 84 -6.98 5.16 18.67
C ASP A 84 -8.07 4.12 18.32
N SER A 85 -8.62 4.15 17.09
CA SER A 85 -9.57 3.13 16.61
C SER A 85 -8.91 1.89 16.00
N VAL A 86 -7.57 1.86 15.93
CA VAL A 86 -6.73 0.79 15.33
C VAL A 86 -7.17 0.46 13.90
N SER A 87 -7.72 1.46 13.20
CA SER A 87 -8.37 1.28 11.89
C SER A 87 -7.62 2.02 10.78
N TYR A 88 -6.96 3.14 11.12
CA TYR A 88 -6.32 4.03 10.14
C TYR A 88 -4.84 4.24 10.49
N GLU A 89 -3.98 4.18 9.47
CA GLU A 89 -2.54 4.43 9.61
C GLU A 89 -2.28 5.94 9.68
N LEU A 90 -1.57 6.39 10.72
CA LEU A 90 -1.30 7.81 10.95
C LEU A 90 -0.20 8.35 10.02
N CYS A 91 -0.34 9.63 9.62
CA CYS A 91 0.73 10.39 9.01
C CYS A 91 0.98 11.72 9.74
N THR A 92 2.24 12.17 9.71
CA THR A 92 2.64 13.55 10.04
C THR A 92 3.99 13.85 9.39
N ASP A 93 4.27 15.12 9.10
CA ASP A 93 5.60 15.57 8.68
C ASP A 93 6.44 16.13 9.85
N ASP A 94 5.90 16.11 11.07
CA ASP A 94 6.57 16.52 12.30
C ASP A 94 7.07 15.31 13.11
N PHE A 95 8.40 15.22 13.28
CA PHE A 95 9.04 14.11 13.99
C PHE A 95 8.54 13.96 15.43
N ALA A 96 8.38 15.07 16.17
CA ALA A 96 7.98 15.03 17.58
C ALA A 96 6.55 14.49 17.75
N THR A 97 5.65 14.82 16.83
CA THR A 97 4.30 14.25 16.76
C THR A 97 4.35 12.75 16.42
N ALA A 98 5.19 12.34 15.47
CA ALA A 98 5.37 10.94 15.11
C ALA A 98 5.91 10.10 16.29
N GLU A 99 6.92 10.61 16.99
CA GLU A 99 7.51 10.00 18.18
C GLU A 99 6.48 9.83 19.30
N ALA A 100 5.70 10.89 19.58
CA ALA A 100 4.66 10.84 20.61
C ALA A 100 3.54 9.83 20.30
N TRP A 101 3.15 9.66 19.03
CA TRP A 101 2.19 8.63 18.63
C TRP A 101 2.77 7.22 18.72
N GLU A 102 4.03 7.02 18.32
CA GLU A 102 4.67 5.70 18.41
C GLU A 102 4.96 5.29 19.85
N ASP A 103 5.33 6.23 20.74
CA ASP A 103 5.43 6.00 22.18
C ASP A 103 4.09 5.53 22.78
N ALA A 104 2.99 6.20 22.40
CA ALA A 104 1.65 5.88 22.88
C ALA A 104 1.18 4.49 22.39
N ASP A 105 1.35 4.20 21.10
CA ASP A 105 1.04 2.90 20.52
C ASP A 105 1.91 1.80 21.16
N ASN A 106 3.24 1.97 21.24
CA ASN A 106 4.15 1.03 21.90
C ASN A 106 3.79 0.77 23.37
N ALA A 107 3.32 1.77 24.11
CA ALA A 107 2.85 1.61 25.48
C ALA A 107 1.55 0.78 25.59
N SER A 108 0.77 0.66 24.50
CA SER A 108 -0.45 -0.15 24.41
C SER A 108 -0.21 -1.59 23.94
N ARG A 109 0.93 -1.88 23.30
CA ARG A 109 1.29 -3.22 22.78
C ARG A 109 1.45 -4.22 23.92
N SER A 110 1.14 -5.49 23.65
CA SER A 110 1.35 -6.60 24.59
C SER A 110 2.83 -6.88 24.90
N VAL A 111 3.72 -6.49 23.98
CA VAL A 111 5.17 -6.46 24.17
C VAL A 111 5.62 -5.05 23.80
N ASN A 112 6.11 -4.30 24.79
CA ASN A 112 6.71 -2.99 24.60
C ASN A 112 8.23 -3.10 24.48
N GLY A 113 8.85 -2.09 23.88
CA GLY A 113 10.31 -2.00 23.77
C GLY A 113 10.88 -0.66 24.21
N TYR A 114 12.15 -0.70 24.61
CA TYR A 114 12.96 0.49 24.88
C TYR A 114 13.38 1.11 23.55
N PHE A 115 13.34 2.44 23.45
CA PHE A 115 13.78 3.16 22.26
C PHE A 115 15.31 3.07 22.11
N VAL A 116 15.78 2.64 20.93
CA VAL A 116 17.21 2.51 20.60
C VAL A 116 17.65 3.55 19.59
N GLY A 117 16.76 3.95 18.68
CA GLY A 117 17.05 4.98 17.70
C GLY A 117 15.91 5.17 16.72
N ALA A 118 16.04 6.21 15.88
CA ALA A 118 15.11 6.48 14.81
C ALA A 118 15.85 6.62 13.48
N TYR A 119 15.12 6.43 12.39
CA TYR A 119 15.56 6.64 11.02
C TYR A 119 14.47 7.41 10.26
N GLU A 120 14.87 8.20 9.28
CA GLU A 120 13.97 9.07 8.52
C GLU A 120 14.34 9.02 7.05
N ASN A 121 13.34 8.86 6.19
CA ASN A 121 13.47 9.06 4.75
C ASN A 121 12.26 9.85 4.21
N ASP A 122 12.14 9.96 2.88
CA ASP A 122 11.06 10.73 2.25
C ASP A 122 9.66 10.12 2.42
N ARG A 123 9.53 8.89 2.94
CA ARG A 123 8.25 8.15 3.06
C ARG A 123 7.73 8.06 4.49
N TYR A 124 8.61 7.91 5.47
CA TYR A 124 8.24 7.68 6.86
C TYR A 124 9.32 8.13 7.85
N PHE A 125 8.88 8.28 9.10
CA PHE A 125 9.74 8.13 10.28
C PHE A 125 9.68 6.68 10.73
N GLU A 126 10.82 6.05 11.01
CA GLU A 126 10.94 4.72 11.56
C GLU A 126 11.55 4.78 12.97
N PHE A 127 10.87 4.18 13.94
CA PHE A 127 11.30 4.05 15.32
C PHE A 127 11.76 2.63 15.56
N ILE A 128 12.98 2.49 16.10
CA ILE A 128 13.63 1.22 16.38
C ILE A 128 13.59 1.01 17.88
N ARG A 129 12.90 -0.06 18.30
CA ARG A 129 12.78 -0.46 19.69
C ARG A 129 13.38 -1.83 19.93
N GLU A 130 13.85 -2.03 21.14
CA GLU A 130 14.39 -3.27 21.62
C GLU A 130 13.36 -3.95 22.53
N LEU A 131 12.80 -5.06 22.06
CA LEU A 131 11.60 -5.68 22.64
C LEU A 131 11.93 -6.60 23.82
N SER A 132 11.16 -6.49 24.89
CA SER A 132 11.31 -7.31 26.10
C SER A 132 10.19 -8.35 26.20
N TYR A 133 10.44 -9.56 25.69
CA TYR A 133 9.49 -10.68 25.79
C TYR A 133 9.51 -11.30 27.20
N THR A 134 8.33 -11.55 27.79
CA THR A 134 8.20 -12.11 29.15
C THR A 134 8.38 -13.62 29.21
N ASP A 135 7.99 -14.33 28.15
CA ASP A 135 7.74 -15.77 28.19
C ASP A 135 8.76 -16.60 27.39
N ASP A 136 9.76 -15.97 26.75
CA ASP A 136 10.94 -16.62 26.16
C ASP A 136 12.19 -16.45 27.07
N VAL A 137 12.03 -17.02 28.27
CA VAL A 137 13.03 -17.78 29.03
C VAL A 137 14.51 -17.56 28.65
N GLY A 138 15.17 -16.63 29.35
CA GLY A 138 16.54 -16.89 29.81
C GLY A 138 17.59 -15.80 29.64
N ASN A 139 17.33 -14.70 28.92
CA ASN A 139 18.39 -13.68 28.73
C ASN A 139 17.90 -12.22 28.69
N VAL A 140 17.43 -11.72 29.82
CA VAL A 140 17.18 -10.27 30.05
C VAL A 140 18.48 -9.43 30.03
N ALA A 141 19.64 -10.07 29.84
CA ALA A 141 20.93 -9.41 29.65
C ALA A 141 21.30 -9.21 28.16
N ASP A 142 20.73 -10.02 27.25
CA ASP A 142 20.96 -9.94 25.80
C ASP A 142 19.63 -9.72 25.07
N LEU A 143 19.14 -8.49 25.17
CA LEU A 143 18.07 -8.00 24.30
C LEU A 143 18.55 -8.08 22.84
N THR A 144 17.80 -8.79 21.97
CA THR A 144 18.28 -9.20 20.63
C THR A 144 17.21 -9.13 19.53
N SER A 145 15.99 -8.70 19.87
CA SER A 145 14.83 -8.66 18.97
C SER A 145 14.38 -7.22 18.71
N PRO A 146 14.73 -6.63 17.55
CA PRO A 146 14.28 -5.31 17.18
C PRO A 146 12.79 -5.32 16.75
N GLY A 147 12.02 -4.42 17.35
CA GLY A 147 10.73 -3.98 16.84
C GLY A 147 10.91 -2.73 16.01
N PHE A 148 10.28 -2.70 14.83
CA PHE A 148 10.29 -1.54 13.94
C PHE A 148 8.87 -0.98 13.87
N ALA A 149 8.70 0.30 14.12
CA ALA A 149 7.41 0.98 13.96
C ALA A 149 7.58 2.17 13.02
N ARG A 150 6.59 2.42 12.16
CA ARG A 150 6.63 3.52 11.18
C ARG A 150 5.42 4.42 11.27
N VAL A 151 5.65 5.72 11.16
CA VAL A 151 4.64 6.76 10.95
C VAL A 151 4.87 7.34 9.56
N PHE A 152 3.84 7.40 8.72
CA PHE A 152 3.98 7.93 7.37
C PHE A 152 4.24 9.44 7.38
N LYS A 153 4.97 9.94 6.39
CA LYS A 153 5.04 11.37 6.12
C LYS A 153 3.83 11.80 5.30
N CYS A 154 3.04 12.76 5.79
CA CYS A 154 1.87 13.25 5.05
C CYS A 154 2.26 13.92 3.73
N SER A 155 3.45 14.50 3.62
CA SER A 155 4.05 15.00 2.38
C SER A 155 4.28 13.92 1.33
N ASN A 156 4.32 12.65 1.74
CA ASN A 156 4.48 11.50 0.87
C ASN A 156 3.17 10.75 0.64
N THR A 157 2.57 10.22 1.71
CA THR A 157 1.44 9.30 1.67
C THR A 157 0.50 9.58 2.84
N VAL A 158 -0.79 9.69 2.56
CA VAL A 158 -1.87 9.84 3.56
C VAL A 158 -2.81 8.64 3.43
N ARG A 159 -3.12 7.97 4.54
CA ARG A 159 -3.98 6.76 4.56
C ARG A 159 -5.15 6.85 5.54
N ASP A 160 -5.46 8.06 6.00
CA ASP A 160 -6.72 8.45 6.62
C ASP A 160 -7.90 7.89 5.81
N GLY A 161 -8.76 7.08 6.43
CA GLY A 161 -9.93 6.46 5.79
C GLY A 161 -9.66 5.18 4.99
N VAL A 162 -8.43 4.64 4.96
CA VAL A 162 -8.13 3.35 4.33
C VAL A 162 -8.37 2.20 5.31
N ASP A 163 -9.43 1.43 5.08
CA ASP A 163 -9.68 0.18 5.80
C ASP A 163 -8.71 -0.91 5.34
N ARG A 164 -7.74 -1.27 6.19
CA ARG A 164 -6.73 -2.30 5.87
C ARG A 164 -7.32 -3.71 5.73
N SER A 165 -8.55 -3.97 6.17
CA SER A 165 -9.22 -5.27 5.95
C SER A 165 -9.80 -5.42 4.54
N VAL A 166 -9.87 -4.33 3.78
CA VAL A 166 -10.47 -4.30 2.43
C VAL A 166 -9.40 -4.07 1.37
N LEU A 167 -9.27 -5.01 0.43
CA LEU A 167 -8.24 -4.99 -0.63
C LEU A 167 -8.60 -4.10 -1.84
N SER A 168 -9.88 -3.77 -2.00
CA SER A 168 -10.45 -3.05 -3.14
C SER A 168 -11.26 -1.84 -2.68
N GLY A 169 -11.05 -0.67 -3.30
CA GLY A 169 -11.70 0.57 -2.91
C GLY A 169 -10.69 1.72 -2.79
N TYR A 170 -10.87 2.59 -1.80
CA TYR A 170 -9.94 3.69 -1.53
C TYR A 170 -8.65 3.18 -0.87
N ALA A 171 -7.50 3.49 -1.46
CA ALA A 171 -6.18 3.01 -1.04
C ALA A 171 -5.30 4.12 -0.43
N GLY A 172 -5.83 5.33 -0.30
CA GLY A 172 -5.14 6.49 0.29
C GLY A 172 -4.89 7.60 -0.72
N LYS A 173 -3.90 8.43 -0.43
CA LYS A 173 -3.51 9.57 -1.27
C LYS A 173 -1.98 9.69 -1.34
N LEU A 174 -1.45 9.73 -2.55
CA LEU A 174 -0.04 9.96 -2.83
C LEU A 174 0.21 11.47 -2.97
N ASN A 175 0.77 12.07 -1.92
CA ASN A 175 1.18 13.47 -1.88
C ASN A 175 2.61 13.69 -2.41
N ALA A 176 3.40 12.63 -2.60
CA ALA A 176 4.72 12.69 -3.23
C ALA A 176 4.68 13.46 -4.57
N ARG A 177 5.64 14.37 -4.80
CA ARG A 177 5.75 15.17 -6.04
C ARG A 177 7.18 15.13 -6.61
N PRO A 178 7.36 15.07 -7.94
CA PRO A 178 6.32 14.99 -8.97
C PRO A 178 5.56 13.66 -8.94
N LEU A 179 4.25 13.72 -9.15
CA LEU A 179 3.41 12.52 -9.23
C LEU A 179 3.61 11.90 -10.63
N ASN A 180 4.28 10.75 -10.67
CA ASN A 180 4.75 10.10 -11.90
C ASN A 180 4.65 8.56 -11.80
N PRO A 181 4.90 7.80 -12.88
CA PRO A 181 4.78 6.34 -12.86
C PRO A 181 5.66 5.63 -11.83
N ASP A 182 6.87 6.14 -11.56
CA ASP A 182 7.76 5.61 -10.52
C ASP A 182 7.17 5.79 -9.11
N ALA A 183 6.48 6.91 -8.86
CA ALA A 183 5.85 7.17 -7.56
C ALA A 183 4.73 6.18 -7.25
N ILE A 184 3.85 5.87 -8.21
CA ILE A 184 2.78 4.88 -8.02
C ILE A 184 3.31 3.43 -8.03
N ARG A 185 4.36 3.11 -8.82
CA ARG A 185 5.07 1.84 -8.69
C ARG A 185 5.60 1.68 -7.27
N ASN A 186 6.44 2.60 -6.80
CA ASN A 186 7.08 2.51 -5.49
C ASN A 186 6.04 2.46 -4.35
N PHE A 187 4.89 3.13 -4.50
CA PHE A 187 3.75 2.99 -3.58
C PHE A 187 3.22 1.55 -3.55
N ALA A 188 2.81 1.00 -4.69
CA ALA A 188 2.23 -0.34 -4.78
C ALA A 188 3.21 -1.42 -4.29
N GLU A 189 4.46 -1.34 -4.72
CA GLU A 189 5.53 -2.28 -4.37
C GLU A 189 5.92 -2.18 -2.89
N TYR A 190 5.91 -0.98 -2.30
CA TYR A 190 6.05 -0.79 -0.85
C TYR A 190 4.89 -1.44 -0.09
N PHE A 191 3.64 -1.12 -0.45
CA PHE A 191 2.48 -1.63 0.29
C PHE A 191 2.35 -3.15 0.19
N TRP A 192 2.72 -3.77 -0.94
CA TRP A 192 2.84 -5.23 -1.04
C TRP A 192 3.73 -5.84 0.05
N GLN A 193 4.91 -5.25 0.32
CA GLN A 193 5.84 -5.75 1.33
C GLN A 193 5.25 -5.75 2.75
N PHE A 194 4.37 -4.79 3.06
CA PHE A 194 3.76 -4.61 4.38
C PHE A 194 2.26 -4.97 4.43
N THR A 195 1.75 -5.69 3.42
CA THR A 195 0.42 -6.32 3.49
C THR A 195 0.41 -7.54 4.41
N PHE A 196 -0.77 -7.83 4.94
CA PHE A 196 -1.09 -8.87 5.93
C PHE A 196 -0.87 -10.33 5.48
N PHE A 197 -0.60 -10.60 4.19
CA PHE A 197 -0.27 -11.97 3.78
C PHE A 197 1.11 -12.41 4.32
N PRO A 198 1.33 -13.68 4.68
CA PRO A 198 2.65 -14.16 5.07
C PRO A 198 3.62 -14.16 3.86
N GLN A 199 4.76 -13.49 3.98
CA GLN A 199 5.77 -13.36 2.91
C GLN A 199 6.14 -14.68 2.23
N ARG A 200 6.24 -15.77 3.00
CA ARG A 200 6.63 -17.11 2.51
C ARG A 200 5.65 -17.76 1.52
N TYR A 201 4.44 -17.24 1.35
CA TYR A 201 3.38 -17.83 0.52
C TYR A 201 2.89 -16.92 -0.62
N ARG A 202 3.48 -15.73 -0.78
CA ARG A 202 3.16 -14.79 -1.86
C ARG A 202 4.39 -14.55 -2.73
N LYS A 203 4.23 -14.55 -4.05
CA LYS A 203 5.25 -14.09 -4.99
C LYS A 203 4.68 -12.99 -5.88
N VAL A 204 5.49 -12.01 -6.23
CA VAL A 204 5.18 -11.11 -7.34
C VAL A 204 5.68 -11.77 -8.62
N LEU A 205 4.76 -12.13 -9.52
CA LEU A 205 5.07 -12.67 -10.83
C LEU A 205 5.58 -11.58 -11.78
N ASP A 206 4.97 -10.39 -11.70
CA ASP A 206 5.23 -9.24 -12.57
C ASP A 206 4.76 -7.91 -11.93
N SER A 207 5.32 -6.78 -12.36
CA SER A 207 5.04 -5.43 -11.85
C SER A 207 5.07 -4.41 -13.01
N ASN A 208 3.91 -3.84 -13.37
CA ASN A 208 3.78 -3.01 -14.56
C ASN A 208 3.04 -1.70 -14.29
N GLY A 209 3.65 -0.57 -14.67
CA GLY A 209 2.99 0.74 -14.71
C GLY A 209 2.51 1.10 -16.11
N VAL A 210 1.36 1.77 -16.21
CA VAL A 210 0.84 2.35 -17.45
C VAL A 210 0.50 3.81 -17.22
N ALA A 211 1.18 4.69 -17.95
CA ALA A 211 0.88 6.12 -17.99
C ALA A 211 -0.01 6.41 -19.20
N GLY A 212 -1.27 6.78 -18.97
CA GLY A 212 -2.21 7.04 -20.06
C GLY A 212 -3.49 7.75 -19.62
N GLY A 213 -3.59 9.05 -19.89
CA GLY A 213 -4.77 9.85 -19.55
C GLY A 213 -4.64 10.58 -18.21
N PRO A 214 -5.75 10.82 -17.48
CA PRO A 214 -5.74 11.58 -16.23
C PRO A 214 -5.23 10.79 -15.01
N ASN A 215 -5.05 9.47 -15.16
CA ASN A 215 -4.61 8.59 -14.09
C ASN A 215 -3.21 8.03 -14.36
N LEU A 216 -2.53 7.66 -13.29
CA LEU A 216 -1.33 6.84 -13.27
C LEU A 216 -1.71 5.47 -12.72
N ASP A 217 -1.66 4.46 -13.58
CA ASP A 217 -2.08 3.10 -13.24
C ASP A 217 -0.86 2.22 -13.02
N HIS A 218 -0.96 1.31 -12.05
CA HIS A 218 0.08 0.33 -11.75
C HIS A 218 -0.54 -0.99 -11.28
N ALA A 219 -0.05 -2.11 -11.81
CA ALA A 219 -0.58 -3.44 -11.57
C ALA A 219 0.52 -4.39 -11.10
N LEU A 220 0.29 -5.02 -9.94
CA LEU A 220 1.06 -6.16 -9.48
C LEU A 220 0.35 -7.44 -9.88
N LEU A 221 1.08 -8.36 -10.53
CA LEU A 221 0.61 -9.71 -10.77
C LEU A 221 1.17 -10.62 -9.68
N LEU A 222 0.29 -11.22 -8.88
CA LEU A 222 0.64 -11.99 -7.69
C LEU A 222 0.30 -13.46 -7.86
N ALA A 223 1.05 -14.34 -7.19
CA ALA A 223 0.72 -15.74 -7.03
C ALA A 223 0.68 -16.13 -5.55
N PHE A 224 -0.33 -16.91 -5.18
CA PHE A 224 -0.55 -17.46 -3.84
C PHE A 224 -0.70 -18.98 -3.91
N ALA A 225 -0.21 -19.70 -2.89
CA ALA A 225 -0.47 -21.12 -2.69
C ALA A 225 -1.21 -21.34 -1.38
N THR A 226 -2.41 -21.95 -1.43
CA THR A 226 -3.24 -22.28 -0.28
C THR A 226 -3.35 -23.79 -0.14
N SER A 227 -2.68 -24.36 0.86
CA SER A 227 -2.68 -25.80 1.07
C SER A 227 -4.05 -26.32 1.49
N GLN A 228 -4.59 -27.29 0.73
CA GLN A 228 -5.90 -27.88 0.98
C GLN A 228 -5.87 -29.02 2.03
N GLY A 229 -4.69 -29.57 2.32
CA GLY A 229 -4.48 -30.57 3.36
C GLY A 229 -3.42 -31.60 2.99
N THR A 230 -3.12 -32.51 3.93
CA THR A 230 -2.08 -33.54 3.75
C THR A 230 -2.41 -34.46 2.57
N GLY A 231 -1.52 -34.49 1.56
CA GLY A 231 -1.68 -35.34 0.38
C GLY A 231 -2.69 -34.82 -0.64
N GLN A 232 -3.13 -33.57 -0.51
CA GLN A 232 -3.84 -32.82 -1.54
C GLN A 232 -2.90 -31.80 -2.19
N CYS A 233 -3.27 -31.36 -3.38
CA CYS A 233 -2.61 -30.26 -4.05
C CYS A 233 -2.89 -28.93 -3.34
N ASP A 234 -1.98 -27.97 -3.46
CA ASP A 234 -2.26 -26.61 -3.08
C ASP A 234 -3.15 -25.96 -4.15
N LEU A 235 -4.12 -25.18 -3.72
CA LEU A 235 -4.85 -24.27 -4.60
C LEU A 235 -3.91 -23.10 -4.93
N VAL A 236 -3.58 -22.95 -6.21
CA VAL A 236 -2.83 -21.81 -6.71
C VAL A 236 -3.79 -20.75 -7.23
N GLU A 237 -3.64 -19.52 -6.74
CA GLU A 237 -4.40 -18.35 -7.19
C GLU A 237 -3.45 -17.32 -7.79
N VAL A 238 -3.73 -16.92 -9.03
CA VAL A 238 -3.08 -15.77 -9.68
C VAL A 238 -4.03 -14.57 -9.57
N VAL A 239 -3.52 -13.49 -9.00
CA VAL A 239 -4.30 -12.29 -8.68
C VAL A 239 -3.69 -11.08 -9.36
N SER A 240 -4.54 -10.22 -9.91
CA SER A 240 -4.17 -8.87 -10.33
C SER A 240 -4.51 -7.90 -9.20
N TRP A 241 -3.50 -7.21 -8.65
CA TRP A 241 -3.71 -6.10 -7.71
C TRP A 241 -3.38 -4.79 -8.42
N ASN A 242 -4.44 -4.09 -8.83
CA ASN A 242 -4.36 -2.84 -9.59
C ASN A 242 -4.47 -1.65 -8.65
N PHE A 243 -3.74 -0.59 -8.97
CA PHE A 243 -3.78 0.72 -8.32
C PHE A 243 -3.96 1.78 -9.40
N SER A 244 -4.92 2.68 -9.23
CA SER A 244 -5.20 3.81 -10.11
C SER A 244 -5.07 5.09 -9.29
N THR A 245 -4.16 5.98 -9.66
CA THR A 245 -3.97 7.28 -8.98
C THR A 245 -4.40 8.43 -9.87
N ASN A 246 -5.30 9.28 -9.38
CA ASN A 246 -5.64 10.53 -10.05
C ASN A 246 -4.42 11.46 -10.06
N ALA A 247 -3.95 11.89 -11.23
CA ALA A 247 -2.71 12.66 -11.36
C ALA A 247 -2.80 14.11 -10.83
N GLU A 248 -4.02 14.64 -10.65
CA GLU A 248 -4.25 15.99 -10.10
C GLU A 248 -4.37 15.97 -8.57
N THR A 249 -5.23 15.09 -8.04
CA THR A 249 -5.51 15.02 -6.59
C THR A 249 -4.48 14.17 -5.85
N GLY A 250 -3.93 13.14 -6.50
CA GLY A 250 -3.12 12.10 -5.86
C GLY A 250 -3.94 11.01 -5.16
N GLU A 251 -5.27 11.04 -5.21
CA GLU A 251 -6.12 10.00 -4.63
C GLU A 251 -5.93 8.66 -5.36
N ILE A 252 -5.85 7.58 -4.59
CA ILE A 252 -5.55 6.23 -5.06
C ILE A 252 -6.75 5.33 -4.81
N SER A 253 -7.15 4.57 -5.81
CA SER A 253 -8.04 3.42 -5.65
C SER A 253 -7.32 2.11 -6.00
N SER A 254 -7.73 1.01 -5.40
CA SER A 254 -7.25 -0.34 -5.73
C SER A 254 -8.36 -1.31 -6.12
N SER A 255 -8.02 -2.34 -6.92
CA SER A 255 -8.83 -3.55 -7.11
C SER A 255 -7.96 -4.79 -7.00
N PHE A 256 -8.45 -5.81 -6.29
CA PHE A 256 -7.75 -7.08 -6.06
C PHE A 256 -8.62 -8.22 -6.56
N ASP A 257 -8.23 -8.78 -7.71
CA ASP A 257 -9.07 -9.67 -8.51
C ASP A 257 -8.33 -10.98 -8.82
N THR A 258 -8.87 -12.13 -8.40
CA THR A 258 -8.37 -13.46 -8.81
C THR A 258 -8.69 -13.66 -10.29
N ILE A 259 -7.66 -13.66 -11.14
CA ILE A 259 -7.79 -13.76 -12.60
C ILE A 259 -7.61 -15.19 -13.11
N LYS A 260 -6.99 -16.07 -12.32
CA LYS A 260 -6.83 -17.50 -12.62
C LYS A 260 -6.66 -18.31 -11.35
N SER A 261 -7.18 -19.53 -11.33
CA SER A 261 -6.86 -20.52 -10.30
C SER A 261 -6.67 -21.92 -10.92
N PHE A 262 -5.86 -22.74 -10.27
CA PHE A 262 -5.55 -24.12 -10.66
C PHE A 262 -4.91 -24.86 -9.46
N GLU A 263 -4.62 -26.15 -9.60
CA GLU A 263 -4.02 -26.96 -8.54
C GLU A 263 -2.58 -27.38 -8.90
N ALA A 264 -1.69 -27.34 -7.90
CA ALA A 264 -0.28 -27.74 -8.06
C ALA A 264 0.26 -28.37 -6.77
N GLU A 265 1.41 -29.05 -6.88
CA GLU A 265 2.10 -29.62 -5.72
C GLU A 265 3.62 -29.65 -5.91
N LEU A 266 4.35 -29.78 -4.80
CA LEU A 266 5.80 -29.91 -4.78
C LEU A 266 6.21 -31.37 -4.50
N VAL A 267 6.51 -32.14 -5.55
CA VAL A 267 6.91 -33.56 -5.41
C VAL A 267 8.42 -33.68 -5.46
N SER A 268 9.02 -34.14 -4.35
CA SER A 268 10.49 -34.30 -4.22
C SER A 268 11.28 -33.03 -4.59
N GLY A 269 10.74 -31.85 -4.25
CA GLY A 269 11.33 -30.56 -4.58
C GLY A 269 11.12 -30.08 -6.02
N THR A 270 10.35 -30.80 -6.84
CA THR A 270 9.98 -30.39 -8.20
C THR A 270 8.51 -29.97 -8.25
N PRO A 271 8.18 -28.72 -8.62
CA PRO A 271 6.79 -28.30 -8.74
C PRO A 271 6.14 -28.93 -9.96
N ARG A 272 4.88 -29.36 -9.83
CA ARG A 272 4.06 -29.86 -10.95
C ARG A 272 2.60 -29.45 -10.81
N LEU A 273 1.90 -29.40 -11.95
CA LEU A 273 0.45 -29.26 -11.99
C LEU A 273 -0.23 -30.56 -11.57
N CYS A 274 -1.38 -30.44 -10.93
CA CYS A 274 -2.29 -31.54 -10.67
C CYS A 274 -3.25 -31.77 -11.83
N LEU A 275 -3.76 -33.00 -11.96
CA LEU A 275 -4.56 -33.50 -13.10
C LEU A 275 -5.93 -34.02 -12.65
#